data_AF-A0A2B7X8C0-F1
#
_entry.id   AF-A0A2B7X8C0-F1
#
_cell.length_a   1.000
_cell.length_b   1.000
_cell.length_c   1.000
_cell.angle_alpha   90.00
_cell.angle_beta   90.00
_cell.angle_gamma   90.00
#
_symmetry.space_group_name_H-M   'P 1'
#
loop_
_entity.id
_entity.type
_entity.pdbx_description
1 polymer ?
#
loop_
_entity_poly.entity_id
_entity_poly.type
_entity_poly.pdbx_seq_one_letter_code
_entity_poly.pdbx_strand_id
1 'polypeptide(L)'
;MSGELVKHLVESGHLPFAEIGHDDVSKPNEDSSLQEDLSLAEMGQASPLSPVVELVEHGKPTSTEASHERALDSPVEPIAGHKMGAGKENISIFAGKAKDDSKLEIESKGLYVLLSKTGARNKYHWGLLLAQDNTSGILYHQALAGLDWKFLVETSDITDSPNLLLALKIGVIERINDEWVQAIETCVSEVRVGGEFTCRTWLMTAVYQLALQGYLGLQPEWVYVKQIEKEAKGLAQKALEMETVIVAESDLNID
;
A
#
# COMPACT_ATOMS: atom_id res chain seq x y z
N MET A 1 -26.13 12.73 -6.68
CA MET A 1 -25.46 14.03 -6.50
C MET A 1 -24.09 13.93 -7.16
N SER A 2 -23.77 14.92 -7.98
CA SER A 2 -22.84 14.85 -9.11
C SER A 2 -21.38 15.12 -8.70
N GLY A 3 -20.51 14.14 -8.92
CA GLY A 3 -19.24 14.17 -9.67
C GLY A 3 -18.39 15.44 -9.89
N GLU A 4 -18.48 16.50 -9.11
CA GLU A 4 -17.59 17.67 -9.25
C GLU A 4 -17.11 18.19 -7.90
N LEU A 5 -16.04 17.61 -7.34
CA LEU A 5 -15.23 18.24 -6.29
C LEU A 5 -13.89 17.54 -6.04
N VAL A 6 -13.14 17.18 -7.09
CA VAL A 6 -11.71 16.83 -6.94
C VAL A 6 -10.93 17.38 -8.14
N LYS A 7 -10.80 18.71 -8.23
CA LYS A 7 -9.88 19.35 -9.19
C LYS A 7 -9.13 20.57 -8.70
N HIS A 8 -9.18 20.92 -7.41
CA HIS A 8 -8.39 22.03 -6.86
C HIS A 8 -7.79 21.67 -5.52
N LEU A 9 -6.60 21.07 -5.53
CA LEU A 9 -5.57 21.15 -4.48
C LEU A 9 -4.27 20.43 -4.89
N VAL A 10 -3.77 20.74 -6.09
CA VAL A 10 -2.37 20.43 -6.49
C VAL A 10 -1.72 21.76 -6.89
N GLU A 11 -1.62 22.70 -5.95
CA GLU A 11 -0.86 23.93 -6.15
C GLU A 11 -0.59 24.63 -4.81
N SER A 12 0.24 24.00 -3.98
CA SER A 12 1.00 24.71 -2.94
C SER A 12 2.15 23.83 -2.48
N GLY A 13 3.20 23.79 -3.31
CA GLY A 13 4.49 23.23 -2.93
C GLY A 13 5.13 24.09 -1.84
N HIS A 14 4.96 23.70 -0.58
CA HIS A 14 5.86 24.03 0.50
C HIS A 14 5.56 23.14 1.71
N LEU A 15 6.39 22.13 1.97
CA LEU A 15 6.44 21.47 3.27
C LEU A 15 7.81 21.78 3.91
N PRO A 16 7.85 22.20 5.19
CA PRO A 16 9.08 22.56 5.86
C PRO A 16 9.93 21.33 6.18
N PHE A 17 11.19 21.41 5.77
CA PHE A 17 12.27 20.47 6.07
C PHE A 17 12.64 20.60 7.56
N ALA A 18 12.43 19.55 8.35
CA ALA A 18 12.95 19.50 9.71
C ALA A 18 14.39 18.97 9.67
N GLU A 19 15.35 19.84 9.97
CA GLU A 19 16.75 19.51 10.21
C GLU A 19 16.87 18.54 11.39
N ILE A 20 17.52 17.39 11.17
CA ILE A 20 17.98 16.51 12.24
C ILE A 20 19.50 16.62 12.28
N GLY A 21 19.99 16.99 13.46
CA GLY A 21 21.38 17.32 13.75
C GLY A 21 22.37 16.19 13.50
N HIS A 22 23.55 16.63 13.10
CA HIS A 22 24.81 15.89 13.08
C HIS A 22 25.28 15.56 14.50
N ASP A 23 25.79 14.34 14.66
CA ASP A 23 26.89 13.87 15.54
C ASP A 23 26.91 12.32 15.37
N ASP A 24 27.99 11.56 15.25
CA ASP A 24 29.43 11.77 15.31
C ASP A 24 30.09 10.57 14.56
N VAL A 25 31.32 10.79 14.17
CA VAL A 25 32.24 10.00 13.35
C VAL A 25 32.62 8.66 13.96
N SER A 26 32.64 7.61 13.14
CA SER A 26 33.69 6.56 13.19
C SER A 26 33.91 5.93 11.82
N LYS A 27 35.19 5.95 11.43
CA LYS A 27 35.77 5.60 10.13
C LYS A 27 35.95 4.08 9.94
N PRO A 28 36.28 3.62 8.72
CA PRO A 28 35.95 2.28 8.23
C PRO A 28 37.08 1.26 8.42
N ASN A 29 36.73 -0.03 8.40
CA ASN A 29 37.67 -1.09 8.08
C ASN A 29 37.55 -1.46 6.61
N GLU A 30 38.69 -1.33 5.94
CA GLU A 30 38.99 -1.86 4.62
C GLU A 30 38.93 -3.38 4.66
N ASP A 31 38.27 -4.00 3.68
CA ASP A 31 38.91 -5.13 3.01
C ASP A 31 38.50 -5.24 1.56
N SER A 32 39.52 -5.53 0.78
CA SER A 32 39.59 -5.48 -0.67
C SER A 32 39.27 -6.84 -1.26
N SER A 33 38.44 -6.89 -2.30
CA SER A 33 38.73 -7.57 -3.56
C SER A 33 37.43 -7.78 -4.32
N LEU A 34 37.42 -7.32 -5.57
CA LEU A 34 36.96 -8.01 -6.78
C LEU A 34 36.91 -6.94 -7.88
N GLN A 35 37.92 -6.97 -8.75
CA GLN A 35 37.92 -6.21 -9.99
C GLN A 35 37.10 -7.00 -11.01
N GLU A 36 36.02 -6.40 -11.50
CA GLU A 36 35.33 -6.82 -12.70
C GLU A 36 35.74 -5.91 -13.87
N ASP A 37 36.30 -6.52 -14.90
CA ASP A 37 36.52 -5.90 -16.21
C ASP A 37 35.18 -5.79 -16.96
N LEU A 38 34.70 -4.57 -17.17
CA LEU A 38 33.67 -4.29 -18.17
C LEU A 38 34.15 -3.16 -19.10
N SER A 39 34.30 -3.52 -20.36
CA SER A 39 34.44 -2.61 -21.49
C SER A 39 33.14 -2.64 -22.29
N LEU A 40 32.53 -1.48 -22.54
CA LEU A 40 31.76 -1.23 -23.77
C LEU A 40 31.38 0.25 -23.91
N ALA A 41 31.42 0.67 -25.16
CA ALA A 41 31.42 2.02 -25.69
C ALA A 41 30.10 2.80 -25.51
N GLU A 42 30.27 4.06 -25.12
CA GLU A 42 29.95 5.28 -25.88
C GLU A 42 28.79 5.30 -26.93
N MET A 43 27.92 6.29 -26.71
CA MET A 43 27.42 7.32 -27.65
C MET A 43 26.02 7.24 -28.28
N GLY A 44 25.29 8.35 -28.10
CA GLY A 44 24.16 8.86 -28.90
C GLY A 44 23.08 9.52 -28.02
N GLN A 45 23.15 10.81 -27.63
CA GLN A 45 22.74 12.03 -28.37
C GLN A 45 21.43 11.85 -29.19
N ALA A 46 20.45 12.75 -29.26
CA ALA A 46 19.97 13.95 -28.55
C ALA A 46 18.65 14.37 -29.28
N SER A 47 17.60 14.81 -28.54
CA SER A 47 16.54 15.84 -28.82
C SER A 47 15.89 16.03 -30.24
N PRO A 48 14.84 16.86 -30.49
CA PRO A 48 14.15 17.87 -29.65
C PRO A 48 12.59 18.00 -29.73
N LEU A 49 12.07 18.70 -28.70
CA LEU A 49 11.00 19.71 -28.50
C LEU A 49 9.95 20.15 -29.57
N SER A 50 8.70 20.29 -29.05
CA SER A 50 7.69 21.40 -29.16
C SER A 50 6.92 21.64 -30.50
N PRO A 51 5.69 22.24 -30.53
CA PRO A 51 5.18 23.46 -29.80
C PRO A 51 3.77 23.33 -29.14
N VAL A 52 3.45 24.01 -28.03
CA VAL A 52 3.00 25.43 -27.82
C VAL A 52 1.79 25.86 -28.68
N VAL A 53 0.63 26.05 -28.05
CA VAL A 53 -0.43 26.97 -28.51
C VAL A 53 -1.14 27.63 -27.31
N GLU A 54 -1.38 28.93 -27.44
CA GLU A 54 -1.86 29.95 -26.50
C GLU A 54 -3.37 29.91 -26.12
N LEU A 55 -3.59 30.30 -24.86
CA LEU A 55 -4.59 31.25 -24.30
C LEU A 55 -5.71 31.82 -25.18
N VAL A 56 -6.96 31.77 -24.68
CA VAL A 56 -7.90 32.93 -24.66
C VAL A 56 -8.79 32.89 -23.40
N GLU A 57 -9.14 34.09 -22.95
CA GLU A 57 -9.59 34.58 -21.66
C GLU A 57 -11.13 34.70 -21.42
N HIS A 58 -11.48 34.86 -20.13
CA HIS A 58 -12.50 35.73 -19.51
C HIS A 58 -13.97 35.28 -19.32
N GLY A 59 -14.42 35.35 -18.04
CA GLY A 59 -15.83 35.46 -17.65
C GLY A 59 -16.15 35.18 -16.17
N LYS A 60 -16.06 36.18 -15.30
CA LYS A 60 -16.77 36.30 -13.99
C LYS A 60 -17.65 37.59 -14.10
N PRO A 61 -18.59 37.97 -13.20
CA PRO A 61 -19.08 37.31 -11.98
C PRO A 61 -20.62 37.38 -11.77
N THR A 62 -21.15 36.69 -10.75
CA THR A 62 -22.40 37.10 -10.08
C THR A 62 -22.41 36.69 -8.60
N SER A 63 -22.75 37.64 -7.73
CA SER A 63 -23.01 37.50 -6.29
C SER A 63 -24.49 37.73 -6.00
N THR A 64 -25.08 36.97 -5.07
CA THR A 64 -26.33 37.29 -4.33
C THR A 64 -26.32 36.39 -3.08
N GLU A 65 -26.16 36.91 -1.85
CA GLU A 65 -27.22 37.26 -0.86
C GLU A 65 -28.31 36.17 -0.69
N ALA A 66 -28.85 35.80 0.47
CA ALA A 66 -28.64 36.12 1.89
C ALA A 66 -29.55 35.19 2.75
N SER A 67 -29.17 35.01 4.03
CA SER A 67 -30.04 34.97 5.25
C SER A 67 -31.02 33.83 5.60
N HIS A 68 -31.13 33.67 6.95
CA HIS A 68 -32.23 33.13 7.79
C HIS A 68 -32.34 31.60 7.97
N GLU A 69 -32.77 31.06 9.11
CA GLU A 69 -32.86 31.43 10.55
C GLU A 69 -33.38 30.15 11.27
N ARG A 70 -33.11 30.03 12.57
CA ARG A 70 -33.87 29.30 13.62
C ARG A 70 -33.85 27.76 13.74
N ALA A 71 -33.15 27.37 14.80
CA ALA A 71 -33.49 26.46 15.91
C ALA A 71 -34.95 25.98 16.10
N LEU A 72 -35.07 24.74 16.59
CA LEU A 72 -35.99 24.15 17.61
C LEU A 72 -35.55 22.67 17.75
N ASP A 73 -34.78 22.26 18.76
CA ASP A 73 -35.11 21.90 20.16
C ASP A 73 -36.00 20.66 20.36
N SER A 74 -35.51 19.80 21.28
CA SER A 74 -36.09 18.65 22.01
C SER A 74 -36.11 17.25 21.34
N PRO A 75 -36.04 16.15 22.13
CA PRO A 75 -35.41 15.93 23.46
C PRO A 75 -34.53 14.65 23.55
N VAL A 76 -33.58 14.67 24.49
CA VAL A 76 -32.70 13.55 24.89
C VAL A 76 -33.28 12.84 26.11
N GLU A 77 -33.35 11.50 26.08
CA GLU A 77 -33.67 10.56 27.18
C GLU A 77 -33.12 9.14 26.76
N PRO A 78 -32.89 8.16 27.66
CA PRO A 78 -31.53 7.78 28.07
C PRO A 78 -31.06 6.34 27.76
N ILE A 79 -29.73 6.23 27.72
CA ILE A 79 -28.78 5.14 28.04
C ILE A 79 -29.35 3.72 28.32
N ALA A 80 -28.95 2.75 27.49
CA ALA A 80 -28.79 1.35 27.89
C ALA A 80 -27.58 0.72 27.19
N GLY A 81 -26.74 0.04 27.98
CA GLY A 81 -25.37 -0.34 27.64
C GLY A 81 -25.23 -1.24 26.41
N HIS A 82 -24.23 -0.90 25.58
CA HIS A 82 -23.70 -1.82 24.59
C HIS A 82 -22.55 -2.61 25.20
N LYS A 83 -22.78 -3.91 25.28
CA LYS A 83 -21.77 -4.95 25.48
C LYS A 83 -20.58 -4.70 24.56
N MET A 84 -19.37 -4.74 25.13
CA MET A 84 -18.17 -5.06 24.36
C MET A 84 -18.41 -6.42 23.69
N GLY A 85 -18.70 -6.41 22.40
CA GLY A 85 -18.64 -7.60 21.57
C GLY A 85 -17.18 -8.00 21.44
N ALA A 86 -16.87 -9.23 21.82
CA ALA A 86 -15.61 -9.85 21.46
C ALA A 86 -15.41 -9.69 19.93
N GLY A 87 -14.29 -9.08 19.54
CA GLY A 87 -13.87 -9.03 18.16
C GLY A 87 -13.88 -10.45 17.60
N LYS A 88 -14.65 -10.66 16.53
CA LYS A 88 -14.65 -11.92 15.81
C LYS A 88 -13.37 -11.92 14.99
N GLU A 89 -12.37 -12.63 15.47
CA GLU A 89 -11.14 -12.92 14.73
C GLU A 89 -11.50 -13.76 13.49
N ASN A 90 -11.63 -13.11 12.32
CA ASN A 90 -11.78 -13.78 11.04
C ASN A 90 -10.38 -14.23 10.55
N ILE A 91 -9.79 -15.19 11.25
CA ILE A 91 -8.48 -15.77 10.89
C ILE A 91 -8.71 -17.16 10.30
N SER A 92 -8.39 -17.33 9.02
CA SER A 92 -8.37 -18.64 8.36
C SER A 92 -6.94 -19.17 8.34
N ILE A 93 -6.71 -20.32 8.98
CA ILE A 93 -5.39 -20.97 9.06
C ILE A 93 -5.43 -22.23 8.19
N PHE A 94 -4.52 -22.33 7.21
CA PHE A 94 -4.48 -23.44 6.26
C PHE A 94 -3.20 -24.27 6.41
N ALA A 95 -3.31 -25.43 7.05
CA ALA A 95 -2.17 -26.29 7.36
C ALA A 95 -1.68 -27.13 6.18
N GLY A 96 -0.38 -27.02 5.89
CA GLY A 96 0.31 -27.80 4.88
C GLY A 96 0.66 -29.22 5.35
N LYS A 97 -0.34 -30.05 5.68
CA LYS A 97 -0.38 -31.50 5.41
C LYS A 97 -1.63 -32.17 6.02
N ALA A 98 -2.29 -32.94 5.14
CA ALA A 98 -3.40 -33.88 5.36
C ALA A 98 -4.81 -33.27 5.46
N LYS A 99 -5.46 -33.23 4.29
CA LYS A 99 -6.88 -33.59 4.10
C LYS A 99 -7.89 -32.76 4.88
N ASP A 100 -7.79 -31.45 4.74
CA ASP A 100 -8.94 -30.58 4.86
C ASP A 100 -9.08 -29.84 3.52
N ASP A 101 -10.22 -30.01 2.85
CA ASP A 101 -10.53 -29.38 1.54
C ASP A 101 -10.82 -27.87 1.71
N SER A 102 -10.30 -27.24 2.76
CA SER A 102 -10.38 -25.81 2.99
C SER A 102 -9.45 -25.13 1.98
N LYS A 103 -10.04 -24.78 0.84
CA LYS A 103 -9.40 -24.02 -0.23
C LYS A 103 -8.88 -22.70 0.35
N LEU A 104 -7.61 -22.39 0.09
CA LEU A 104 -7.03 -21.09 0.38
C LEU A 104 -7.77 -20.04 -0.46
N GLU A 105 -8.57 -19.20 0.19
CA GLU A 105 -9.42 -18.22 -0.47
C GLU A 105 -9.19 -16.81 0.06
N ILE A 106 -9.25 -15.84 -0.84
CA ILE A 106 -9.29 -14.40 -0.60
C ILE A 106 -10.62 -13.85 -1.10
N GLU A 107 -10.93 -12.61 -0.73
CA GLU A 107 -12.14 -11.92 -1.16
C GLU A 107 -11.82 -11.04 -2.37
N SER A 108 -12.61 -11.21 -3.45
CA SER A 108 -12.54 -10.31 -4.61
C SER A 108 -12.70 -8.86 -4.15
N LYS A 109 -11.96 -7.94 -4.78
CA LYS A 109 -11.87 -6.53 -4.40
C LYS A 109 -11.12 -6.24 -3.11
N GLY A 110 -10.68 -7.26 -2.36
CA GLY A 110 -9.79 -7.04 -1.24
C GLY A 110 -8.40 -6.58 -1.69
N LEU A 111 -7.82 -5.66 -0.93
CA LEU A 111 -6.42 -5.29 -1.05
C LEU A 111 -5.63 -5.98 0.05
N TYR A 112 -4.62 -6.77 -0.32
CA TYR A 112 -3.89 -7.65 0.58
C TYR A 112 -2.41 -7.31 0.64
N VAL A 113 -1.85 -7.34 1.85
CA VAL A 113 -0.41 -7.44 2.07
C VAL A 113 0.00 -8.91 2.02
N LEU A 114 0.90 -9.25 1.10
CA LEU A 114 1.45 -10.59 0.98
C LEU A 114 2.86 -10.67 1.57
N LEU A 115 3.11 -11.69 2.40
CA LEU A 115 4.46 -12.03 2.86
C LEU A 115 4.84 -13.43 2.38
N SER A 116 6.00 -13.52 1.74
CA SER A 116 6.57 -14.79 1.26
C SER A 116 7.96 -15.06 1.84
N LYS A 117 8.30 -16.33 2.03
CA LYS A 117 9.64 -16.77 2.48
C LYS A 117 10.71 -16.39 1.45
N THR A 118 11.87 -15.93 1.92
CA THR A 118 13.04 -15.65 1.08
C THR A 118 14.20 -16.64 1.31
N GLY A 119 14.00 -17.63 2.17
CA GLY A 119 15.05 -18.55 2.62
C GLY A 119 15.92 -17.99 3.77
N ALA A 120 15.93 -16.68 3.99
CA ALA A 120 16.58 -16.07 5.15
C ALA A 120 15.61 -15.94 6.34
N ARG A 121 16.11 -16.26 7.54
CA ARG A 121 15.31 -16.22 8.78
C ARG A 121 14.78 -14.80 9.02
N ASN A 122 13.48 -14.69 9.30
CA ASN A 122 12.77 -13.43 9.57
C ASN A 122 12.90 -12.38 8.45
N LYS A 123 13.24 -12.80 7.22
CA LYS A 123 13.23 -11.95 6.04
C LYS A 123 12.14 -12.42 5.09
N TYR A 124 11.22 -11.52 4.79
CA TYR A 124 10.09 -11.76 3.91
C TYR A 124 10.22 -10.94 2.65
N HIS A 125 9.73 -11.49 1.55
CA HIS A 125 9.37 -10.71 0.38
C HIS A 125 7.98 -10.14 0.61
N TRP A 126 7.80 -8.86 0.29
CA TRP A 126 6.58 -8.10 0.54
C TRP A 126 5.96 -7.69 -0.78
N GLY A 127 4.66 -7.89 -0.91
CA GLY A 127 3.88 -7.47 -2.07
C GLY A 127 2.48 -6.98 -1.69
N LEU A 128 1.86 -6.24 -2.60
CA LEU A 128 0.48 -5.78 -2.51
C LEU A 128 -0.34 -6.50 -3.57
N LEU A 129 -1.36 -7.24 -3.16
CA LEU A 129 -2.26 -7.93 -4.08
C LEU A 129 -3.61 -7.23 -4.12
N LEU A 130 -4.04 -6.80 -5.29
CA LEU A 130 -5.42 -6.43 -5.58
C LEU A 130 -6.16 -7.68 -6.07
N ALA A 131 -6.99 -8.27 -5.23
CA ALA A 131 -7.72 -9.50 -5.52
C ALA A 131 -8.78 -9.26 -6.60
N GLN A 132 -8.71 -10.02 -7.70
CA GLN A 132 -9.70 -9.96 -8.77
C GLN A 132 -10.79 -11.02 -8.57
N ASP A 133 -10.42 -12.18 -8.02
CA ASP A 133 -11.33 -13.26 -7.67
C ASP A 133 -10.96 -13.87 -6.29
N ASN A 134 -11.39 -15.11 -6.02
CA ASN A 134 -11.17 -15.76 -4.73
C ASN A 134 -9.80 -16.43 -4.55
N THR A 135 -8.95 -16.47 -5.58
CA THR A 135 -7.58 -17.03 -5.47
C THR A 135 -6.52 -16.17 -6.13
N SER A 136 -6.91 -15.28 -7.03
CA SER A 136 -6.00 -14.55 -7.90
C SER A 136 -6.22 -13.05 -7.93
N GLY A 137 -5.20 -12.33 -8.38
CA GLY A 137 -5.25 -10.89 -8.53
C GLY A 137 -4.00 -10.30 -9.16
N ILE A 138 -3.90 -8.97 -9.09
CA ILE A 138 -2.73 -8.22 -9.58
C ILE A 138 -1.80 -7.97 -8.40
N LEU A 139 -0.59 -8.49 -8.49
CA LEU A 139 0.48 -8.35 -7.51
C LEU A 139 1.42 -7.22 -7.92
N TYR A 140 1.52 -6.21 -7.06
CA TYR A 140 2.51 -5.15 -7.13
C TYR A 140 3.61 -5.41 -6.12
N HIS A 141 4.86 -5.41 -6.55
CA HIS A 141 5.98 -5.58 -5.64
C HIS A 141 7.26 -4.95 -6.18
N GLN A 142 8.21 -4.74 -5.28
CA GLN A 142 9.57 -4.37 -5.62
C GLN A 142 10.47 -5.58 -5.44
N ALA A 143 11.25 -5.92 -6.45
CA ALA A 143 12.24 -7.00 -6.37
C ALA A 143 13.63 -6.48 -6.75
N LEU A 144 14.66 -7.04 -6.13
CA LEU A 144 16.05 -6.73 -6.48
C LEU A 144 16.44 -7.55 -7.72
N ALA A 145 16.71 -6.86 -8.83
CA ALA A 145 17.22 -7.45 -10.07
C ALA A 145 18.67 -6.99 -10.27
N GLY A 146 19.61 -7.83 -9.85
CA GLY A 146 21.03 -7.45 -9.77
C GLY A 146 21.25 -6.47 -8.62
N LEU A 147 21.62 -5.23 -8.95
CA LEU A 147 21.82 -4.14 -7.99
C LEU A 147 20.65 -3.14 -7.94
N ASP A 148 19.68 -3.29 -8.85
CA ASP A 148 18.57 -2.35 -9.00
C ASP A 148 17.28 -2.90 -8.42
N TRP A 149 16.54 -2.04 -7.72
CA TRP A 149 15.14 -2.31 -7.42
C TRP A 149 14.28 -2.09 -8.66
N LYS A 150 13.43 -3.07 -8.97
CA LYS A 150 12.47 -3.01 -10.08
C LYS A 150 11.06 -3.16 -9.55
N PHE A 151 10.20 -2.23 -9.96
CA PHE A 151 8.76 -2.34 -9.77
C PHE A 151 8.22 -3.37 -10.76
N LEU A 152 7.52 -4.38 -10.23
CA LEU A 152 6.96 -5.48 -10.99
C LEU A 152 5.45 -5.53 -10.75
N VAL A 153 4.73 -5.85 -11.82
CA VAL A 153 3.28 -6.04 -11.86
C VAL A 153 3.03 -7.40 -12.48
N GLU A 154 2.43 -8.30 -11.72
CA GLU A 154 2.23 -9.69 -12.12
C GLU A 154 0.80 -10.13 -11.83
N THR A 155 0.28 -11.05 -12.63
CA THR A 155 -0.89 -11.83 -12.21
C THR A 155 -0.42 -12.93 -11.27
N SER A 156 -1.01 -13.01 -10.09
CA SER A 156 -0.62 -13.98 -9.06
C SER A 156 -1.83 -14.77 -8.59
N ASP A 157 -1.68 -16.09 -8.49
CA ASP A 157 -2.60 -16.97 -7.77
C ASP A 157 -1.95 -17.40 -6.45
N ILE A 158 -2.64 -17.17 -5.33
CA ILE A 158 -2.11 -17.45 -4.00
C ILE A 158 -2.04 -18.96 -3.70
N THR A 159 -2.83 -19.77 -4.40
CA THR A 159 -2.86 -21.23 -4.25
C THR A 159 -1.66 -21.90 -4.91
N ASP A 160 -1.07 -21.25 -5.91
CA ASP A 160 0.13 -21.72 -6.63
C ASP A 160 1.45 -21.18 -6.05
N SER A 161 1.39 -20.49 -4.90
CA SER A 161 2.53 -19.78 -4.31
C SER A 161 3.18 -20.56 -3.15
N PRO A 162 4.17 -21.45 -3.38
CA PRO A 162 4.71 -22.35 -2.36
C PRO A 162 5.46 -21.66 -1.22
N ASN A 163 5.88 -20.41 -1.44
CA ASN A 163 6.60 -19.61 -0.46
C ASN A 163 5.68 -18.65 0.31
N LEU A 164 4.39 -18.58 -0.04
CA LEU A 164 3.44 -17.71 0.64
C LEU A 164 3.29 -18.12 2.10
N LEU A 165 3.26 -17.13 2.98
CA LEU A 165 3.00 -17.31 4.41
C LEU A 165 1.70 -16.64 4.84
N LEU A 166 1.43 -15.47 4.26
CA LEU A 166 0.34 -14.61 4.71
C LEU A 166 -0.25 -13.85 3.52
N ALA A 167 -1.58 -13.80 3.50
CA ALA A 167 -2.35 -12.75 2.83
C ALA A 167 -3.18 -12.00 3.89
N LEU A 168 -2.80 -10.76 4.20
CA LEU A 168 -3.51 -9.91 5.17
C LEU A 168 -4.34 -8.86 4.42
N LYS A 169 -5.67 -8.96 4.51
CA LYS A 169 -6.59 -7.97 3.94
C LYS A 169 -6.47 -6.66 4.73
N ILE A 170 -6.19 -5.56 4.05
CA ILE A 170 -6.00 -4.22 4.65
C ILE A 170 -7.02 -3.20 4.17
N GLY A 171 -7.95 -3.60 3.30
CA GLY A 171 -9.02 -2.76 2.78
C GLY A 171 -9.77 -3.44 1.65
N VAL A 172 -10.81 -2.77 1.17
CA VAL A 172 -11.64 -3.20 0.03
C VAL A 172 -11.73 -2.04 -0.97
N ILE A 173 -11.51 -2.34 -2.25
CA ILE A 173 -11.68 -1.38 -3.33
C ILE A 173 -13.13 -1.45 -3.80
N GLU A 174 -13.82 -0.30 -3.89
CA GLU A 174 -15.26 -0.29 -4.26
C GLU A 174 -15.54 -0.98 -5.61
N ARG A 175 -14.65 -0.75 -6.59
CA ARG A 175 -14.78 -1.24 -7.96
C ARG A 175 -13.42 -1.64 -8.52
N ILE A 176 -13.38 -2.77 -9.20
CA ILE A 176 -12.24 -3.19 -10.02
C ILE A 176 -12.64 -2.99 -11.48
N ASN A 177 -12.06 -1.97 -12.10
CA ASN A 177 -12.05 -1.75 -13.54
C ASN A 177 -10.65 -1.23 -13.93
N ASP A 178 -10.40 -1.07 -15.22
CA ASP A 178 -9.08 -0.66 -15.72
C ASP A 178 -8.63 0.71 -15.15
N GLU A 179 -9.56 1.64 -14.94
CA GLU A 179 -9.26 2.96 -14.36
C GLU A 179 -8.77 2.85 -12.91
N TRP A 180 -9.43 2.05 -12.07
CA TRP A 180 -9.03 1.83 -10.67
C TRP A 180 -7.72 1.04 -10.57
N VAL A 181 -7.54 0.02 -11.41
CA VAL A 181 -6.29 -0.74 -11.49
C VAL A 181 -5.14 0.18 -11.85
N GLN A 182 -5.29 0.99 -12.89
CA GLN A 182 -4.27 1.95 -13.33
C GLN A 182 -3.99 3.02 -12.28
N ALA A 183 -5.03 3.52 -11.59
CA ALA A 183 -4.85 4.52 -10.54
C ALA A 183 -4.08 3.95 -9.33
N ILE A 184 -4.37 2.71 -8.92
CA ILE A 184 -3.63 2.02 -7.86
C ILE A 184 -2.18 1.78 -8.31
N GLU A 185 -1.97 1.26 -9.52
CA GLU A 185 -0.62 1.03 -10.07
C GLU A 185 0.21 2.33 -10.11
N THR A 186 -0.38 3.42 -10.60
CA THR A 186 0.27 4.74 -10.63
C THR A 186 0.62 5.20 -9.21
N CYS A 187 -0.34 5.11 -8.28
CA CYS A 187 -0.15 5.48 -6.89
C CYS A 187 1.02 4.72 -6.23
N VAL A 188 1.10 3.40 -6.42
CA VAL A 188 2.12 2.57 -5.75
C VAL A 188 3.48 2.56 -6.47
N SER A 189 3.51 2.79 -7.79
CA SER A 189 4.75 2.87 -8.56
C SER A 189 5.51 4.17 -8.36
N GLU A 190 4.81 5.27 -8.08
CA GLU A 190 5.41 6.60 -7.89
C GLU A 190 5.85 6.89 -6.46
N VAL A 191 5.61 5.95 -5.53
CA VAL A 191 6.00 6.05 -4.12
C VAL A 191 7.46 6.46 -3.95
N ARG A 192 7.69 7.43 -3.07
CA ARG A 192 9.03 7.88 -2.67
C ARG A 192 9.33 7.42 -1.25
N VAL A 193 10.25 6.47 -1.12
CA VAL A 193 10.69 5.94 0.17
C VAL A 193 11.72 6.87 0.79
N GLY A 194 11.48 7.30 2.03
CA GLY A 194 12.50 7.96 2.83
C GLY A 194 13.43 6.93 3.49
N GLY A 195 14.75 7.09 3.31
CA GLY A 195 15.74 6.18 3.89
C GLY A 195 16.07 4.98 3.00
N GLU A 196 16.35 3.83 3.62
CA GLU A 196 16.73 2.60 2.91
C GLU A 196 15.56 2.05 2.08
N PHE A 197 15.82 1.81 0.79
CA PHE A 197 14.84 1.23 -0.11
C PHE A 197 14.86 -0.30 -0.04
N THR A 198 13.72 -0.89 0.29
CA THR A 198 13.46 -2.33 0.35
C THR A 198 12.03 -2.61 -0.09
N CYS A 199 11.69 -3.85 -0.46
CA CYS A 199 10.29 -4.23 -0.73
C CYS A 199 9.36 -3.93 0.45
N ARG A 200 9.85 -4.09 1.68
CA ARG A 200 9.13 -3.72 2.91
C ARG A 200 8.89 -2.21 3.00
N THR A 201 9.94 -1.39 2.91
CA THR A 201 9.83 0.07 3.09
C THR A 201 9.05 0.71 1.95
N TRP A 202 9.17 0.18 0.73
CA TRP A 202 8.31 0.52 -0.39
C TRP A 202 6.84 0.21 -0.08
N LEU A 203 6.51 -1.03 0.33
CA LEU A 203 5.13 -1.42 0.56
C LEU A 203 4.48 -0.59 1.68
N MET A 204 5.19 -0.34 2.78
CA MET A 204 4.64 0.49 3.86
C MET A 204 4.36 1.91 3.40
N THR A 205 5.23 2.48 2.57
CA THR A 205 4.99 3.80 1.99
C THR A 205 3.85 3.77 0.96
N ALA A 206 3.69 2.68 0.20
CA ALA A 206 2.57 2.48 -0.71
C ALA A 206 1.23 2.40 0.04
N VAL A 207 1.16 1.65 1.13
CA VAL A 207 -0.03 1.59 2.00
C VAL A 207 -0.38 2.97 2.55
N TYR A 208 0.62 3.75 2.99
CA TYR A 208 0.41 5.13 3.42
C TYR A 208 -0.19 6.00 2.30
N GLN A 209 0.37 5.93 1.08
CA GLN A 209 -0.12 6.70 -0.06
C GLN A 209 -1.54 6.29 -0.46
N LEU A 210 -1.84 4.99 -0.44
CA LEU A 210 -3.18 4.49 -0.72
C LEU A 210 -4.21 4.99 0.30
N ALA A 211 -3.85 5.02 1.59
CA ALA A 211 -4.68 5.62 2.63
C ALA A 211 -4.88 7.13 2.39
N LEU A 212 -3.81 7.85 2.03
CA LEU A 212 -3.85 9.29 1.77
C LEU A 212 -4.76 9.66 0.60
N GLN A 213 -4.76 8.85 -0.45
CA GLN A 213 -5.62 9.02 -1.62
C GLN A 213 -7.05 8.47 -1.41
N GLY A 214 -7.34 7.89 -0.24
CA GLY A 214 -8.67 7.40 0.12
C GLY A 214 -9.03 6.00 -0.38
N TYR A 215 -8.05 5.21 -0.86
CA TYR A 215 -8.31 3.85 -1.36
C TYR A 215 -8.58 2.81 -0.25
N LEU A 216 -8.06 3.02 0.95
CA LEU A 216 -7.98 1.98 1.99
C LEU A 216 -8.97 2.11 3.14
N GLY A 217 -9.80 3.17 3.20
CA GLY A 217 -10.61 3.46 4.39
C GLY A 217 -9.80 3.70 5.68
N LEU A 218 -8.47 3.66 5.58
CA LEU A 218 -7.50 3.83 6.65
C LEU A 218 -7.13 5.31 6.77
N GLN A 219 -6.96 5.81 7.99
CA GLN A 219 -6.40 7.14 8.17
C GLN A 219 -4.92 7.18 7.72
N PRO A 220 -4.47 8.23 7.00
CA PRO A 220 -3.12 8.34 6.49
C PRO A 220 -2.12 8.77 7.57
N GLU A 221 -2.00 7.93 8.60
CA GLU A 221 -1.06 8.11 9.70
C GLU A 221 -0.13 6.89 9.82
N TRP A 222 1.16 7.17 10.01
CA TRP A 222 2.18 6.13 10.13
C TRP A 222 1.97 5.17 11.31
N VAL A 223 1.18 5.56 12.32
CA VAL A 223 0.83 4.67 13.44
C VAL A 223 0.03 3.46 12.95
N TYR A 224 -0.92 3.67 12.03
CA TYR A 224 -1.74 2.61 11.46
C TYR A 224 -0.95 1.72 10.51
N VAL A 225 -0.12 2.32 9.64
CA VAL A 225 0.77 1.58 8.74
C VAL A 225 1.74 0.68 9.51
N LYS A 226 2.32 1.18 10.61
CA LYS A 226 3.20 0.39 11.48
C LYS A 226 2.47 -0.75 12.18
N GLN A 227 1.19 -0.58 12.50
CA GLN A 227 0.36 -1.62 13.07
C GLN A 227 0.07 -2.74 12.04
N ILE A 228 -0.28 -2.38 10.79
CA ILE A 228 -0.39 -3.36 9.68
C ILE A 228 0.92 -4.13 9.52
N GLU A 229 2.06 -3.44 9.53
CA GLU A 229 3.38 -4.07 9.40
C GLU A 229 3.64 -5.09 10.53
N LYS A 230 3.33 -4.69 11.77
CA LYS A 230 3.54 -5.50 12.96
C LYS A 230 2.64 -6.74 12.95
N GLU A 231 1.37 -6.56 12.61
CA GLU A 231 0.39 -7.63 12.46
C GLU A 231 0.85 -8.62 11.40
N ALA A 232 1.20 -8.13 10.20
CA ALA A 232 1.64 -8.97 9.10
C ALA A 232 2.88 -9.81 9.47
N LYS A 233 3.87 -9.20 10.13
CA LYS A 233 5.05 -9.94 10.63
C LYS A 233 4.69 -11.00 11.65
N GLY A 234 3.80 -10.69 12.59
CA GLY A 234 3.36 -11.62 13.64
C GLY A 234 2.65 -12.83 13.04
N LEU A 235 1.72 -12.59 12.12
CA LEU A 235 0.98 -13.66 11.44
C LEU A 235 1.88 -14.48 10.51
N ALA A 236 2.79 -13.85 9.75
CA ALA A 236 3.73 -14.60 8.90
C ALA A 236 4.70 -15.46 9.73
N GLN A 237 5.16 -14.97 10.89
CA GLN A 237 5.98 -15.75 11.80
C GLN A 237 5.21 -16.96 12.35
N LYS A 238 3.96 -16.76 12.79
CA LYS A 238 3.06 -17.84 13.21
C LYS A 238 2.84 -18.86 12.09
N ALA A 239 2.61 -18.40 10.87
CA ALA A 239 2.41 -19.24 9.70
C ALA A 239 3.64 -20.10 9.39
N LEU A 240 4.84 -19.52 9.54
CA LEU A 240 6.11 -20.22 9.39
C LEU A 240 6.28 -21.33 10.44
N GLU A 241 5.96 -21.05 11.70
CA GLU A 241 6.04 -22.02 12.81
C GLU A 241 5.04 -23.17 12.68
N MET A 242 3.87 -22.88 12.13
CA MET A 242 2.79 -23.84 11.93
C MET A 242 2.87 -24.58 10.58
N GLU A 243 3.87 -24.28 9.74
CA GLU A 243 3.99 -24.80 8.38
C GLU A 243 2.66 -24.65 7.58
N THR A 244 2.03 -23.48 7.69
CA THR A 244 0.74 -23.12 7.08
C THR A 244 0.83 -21.87 6.23
N VAL A 245 -0.24 -21.60 5.48
CA VAL A 245 -0.57 -20.25 4.99
C VAL A 245 -1.70 -19.69 5.85
N ILE A 246 -1.61 -18.40 6.19
CA ILE A 246 -2.68 -17.68 6.89
C ILE A 246 -3.32 -16.69 5.93
N VAL A 247 -4.65 -16.67 5.89
CA VAL A 247 -5.42 -15.56 5.32
C VAL A 247 -6.19 -14.91 6.46
N ALA A 248 -6.03 -13.60 6.61
CA ALA A 248 -6.63 -12.85 7.70
C ALA A 248 -7.06 -11.47 7.23
N GLU A 249 -7.90 -10.83 8.02
CA GLU A 249 -8.27 -9.43 7.87
C GLU A 249 -7.62 -8.62 8.99
N SER A 250 -7.12 -7.43 8.64
CA SER A 250 -6.45 -6.57 9.60
C SER A 250 -7.43 -6.06 10.65
N ASP A 251 -7.00 -6.04 11.90
CA ASP A 251 -7.75 -5.45 13.03
C ASP A 251 -8.10 -3.96 12.84
N LEU A 252 -7.49 -3.31 11.84
CA LEU A 252 -7.73 -1.89 11.51
C LEU A 252 -8.82 -1.67 10.46
N ASN A 253 -9.37 -2.72 9.84
CA ASN A 253 -10.54 -2.56 8.98
C ASN A 253 -11.75 -2.21 9.87
N ILE A 254 -12.18 -0.96 9.79
CA ILE A 254 -13.42 -0.49 10.41
C ILE A 254 -14.48 -0.48 9.29
N ASP A 255 -15.36 -1.48 9.31
CA ASP A 255 -16.56 -1.55 8.45
C ASP A 255 -17.53 -0.38 8.70
#